data_AF-A0A2E1HZN5-F1
#
_entry.id   AF-A0A2E1HZN5-F1
#
_cell.length_a   1.000
_cell.length_b   1.000
_cell.length_c   1.000
_cell.angle_alpha   90.00
_cell.angle_beta   90.00
_cell.angle_gamma   90.00
#
_symmetry.space_group_name_H-M   'P 1'
#
loop_
_entity.id
_entity.type
_entity.pdbx_description
1 polymer ?
#
loop_
_entity_poly.entity_id
_entity_poly.type
_entity_poly.pdbx_seq_one_letter_code
_entity_poly.pdbx_strand_id
1 'polypeptide(L)' 'MAQSPDGTGTAPVRITKSSTSVTSGLGVTQKLVGAAIAFGNVLIGTFGPNGLDKMLYKTNGEAAVT' A
#
# COMPACT_ATOMS: atom_id res chain seq x y z
N MET A 1 -36.11 -6.45 6.35
CA MET A 1 -35.19 -6.76 5.24
C MET A 1 -33.78 -6.61 5.79
N ALA A 2 -32.98 -7.68 5.82
CA ALA A 2 -31.60 -7.61 6.30
C ALA A 2 -30.75 -6.93 5.22
N GLN A 3 -30.14 -5.80 5.56
CA GLN A 3 -29.22 -5.08 4.69
C GLN A 3 -27.98 -5.96 4.48
N SER A 4 -27.70 -6.33 3.23
CA SER A 4 -26.45 -7.02 2.89
C SER A 4 -25.29 -6.12 3.31
N PRO A 5 -24.32 -6.61 4.10
CA PRO A 5 -23.18 -5.79 4.51
C PRO A 5 -22.40 -5.39 3.26
N ASP A 6 -22.31 -4.09 3.01
CA ASP A 6 -21.65 -3.43 1.87
C ASP A 6 -20.11 -3.57 1.88
N GLY A 7 -19.60 -4.48 2.71
CA GLY A 7 -18.20 -4.75 2.87
C GLY A 7 -17.41 -3.59 3.46
N THR A 8 -18.05 -2.49 3.91
CA THR A 8 -17.40 -1.26 4.40
C THR A 8 -16.79 -1.38 5.80
N GLY A 9 -17.02 -2.52 6.48
CA GLY A 9 -16.63 -2.71 7.87
C GLY A 9 -17.49 -1.95 8.88
N THR A 10 -18.59 -1.32 8.44
CA THR A 10 -19.64 -0.77 9.32
C THR A 10 -20.53 -1.90 9.84
N ALA A 11 -19.93 -2.85 10.55
CA ALA A 11 -20.70 -3.77 11.38
C ALA A 11 -21.39 -2.98 12.51
N PRO A 12 -22.52 -3.46 13.05
CA PRO A 12 -23.21 -2.82 14.17
C PRO A 12 -22.31 -2.59 15.40
N VAL A 13 -21.21 -3.33 15.50
CA VAL A 13 -20.21 -3.22 16.57
C VAL A 13 -18.83 -2.97 15.97
N ARG A 14 -18.18 -1.90 16.40
CA ARG A 14 -16.79 -1.58 16.04
C ARG A 14 -15.83 -2.34 16.96
N ILE A 15 -15.11 -3.31 16.40
CA ILE A 15 -14.17 -4.19 17.13
C ILE A 15 -12.73 -3.63 17.11
N THR A 16 -12.51 -2.49 16.44
CA THR A 16 -11.19 -1.88 16.27
C THR A 16 -10.98 -0.67 17.19
N LYS A 17 -9.72 -0.35 17.50
CA LYS A 17 -9.36 0.84 18.29
C LYS A 17 -9.72 2.11 17.52
N SER A 18 -9.96 3.23 18.21
CA SER A 18 -10.26 4.53 17.57
C SER A 18 -9.20 4.96 16.55
N SER A 19 -7.93 4.59 16.76
CA SER A 19 -6.82 4.85 15.83
C SER A 19 -6.78 3.95 14.59
N THR A 20 -7.59 2.89 14.50
CA THR A 20 -7.56 1.97 13.36
C THR A 20 -8.33 2.55 12.16
N SER A 21 -7.62 2.73 11.04
CA SER A 21 -8.23 3.00 9.73
C SER A 21 -8.62 1.70 9.03
N VAL A 22 -9.87 1.60 8.57
CA VAL A 22 -10.37 0.46 7.80
C VAL A 22 -10.55 0.88 6.35
N THR A 23 -10.03 0.09 5.42
CA THR A 23 -10.31 0.21 3.98
C THR A 23 -11.01 -1.06 3.53
N SER A 24 -11.98 -0.91 2.64
CA SER A 24 -13.08 -1.86 2.55
C SER A 24 -13.72 -1.85 1.15
N GLY A 25 -14.35 -2.95 0.75
CA GLY A 25 -14.90 -3.11 -0.60
C GLY A 25 -13.86 -2.87 -1.72
N LEU A 26 -14.28 -2.27 -2.83
CA LEU A 26 -13.42 -1.97 -3.98
C LEU A 26 -12.24 -1.05 -3.65
N GLY A 27 -12.35 -0.24 -2.59
CA GLY A 27 -11.28 0.63 -2.12
C GLY A 27 -10.02 -0.15 -1.70
N VAL A 28 -10.15 -1.41 -1.29
CA VAL A 28 -9.00 -2.29 -0.99
C VAL A 28 -8.19 -2.55 -2.25
N THR A 29 -8.85 -3.00 -3.31
CA THR A 29 -8.20 -3.31 -4.59
C THR A 29 -7.54 -2.07 -5.18
N GLN A 30 -8.23 -0.94 -5.19
CA GLN A 30 -7.68 0.33 -5.69
C GLN A 30 -6.41 0.73 -4.92
N LYS A 31 -6.42 0.62 -3.59
CA LYS A 31 -5.28 0.96 -2.75
C LYS A 31 -4.09 0.02 -2.98
N LEU A 32 -4.33 -1.29 -3.01
CA LEU A 32 -3.27 -2.28 -3.18
C LEU A 32 -2.67 -2.26 -4.59
N VAL A 33 -3.51 -2.18 -5.63
CA VAL A 33 -3.05 -2.12 -7.02
C VAL A 33 -2.32 -0.81 -7.29
N GLY A 34 -2.85 0.32 -6.83
CA GLY A 34 -2.18 1.62 -6.96
C GLY A 34 -0.81 1.63 -6.28
N ALA A 35 -0.70 1.07 -5.08
CA ALA A 35 0.58 0.95 -4.38
C ALA A 35 1.57 0.05 -5.13
N ALA A 36 1.11 -1.08 -5.68
CA ALA A 36 1.96 -2.00 -6.45
C ALA A 36 2.50 -1.35 -7.73
N ILE A 37 1.65 -0.60 -8.46
CA ILE A 37 2.06 0.14 -9.66
C ILE A 37 3.10 1.21 -9.28
N ALA A 38 2.85 1.98 -8.23
CA ALA A 38 3.78 3.00 -7.77
C ALA A 38 5.15 2.39 -7.42
N PHE A 39 5.16 1.27 -6.70
CA PHE A 39 6.39 0.56 -6.37
C PHE A 39 7.10 0.01 -7.62
N GLY A 40 6.35 -0.60 -8.54
CA GLY A 40 6.89 -1.07 -9.82
C GLY A 40 7.55 0.05 -10.64
N ASN A 41 6.93 1.22 -10.70
CA ASN A 41 7.50 2.39 -11.38
C ASN A 41 8.82 2.87 -10.76
N VAL A 42 8.99 2.71 -9.45
CA VAL A 42 10.26 3.03 -8.76
C VAL A 42 11.35 2.03 -9.14
N LEU A 43 11.00 0.73 -9.22
CA LEU A 43 11.96 -0.35 -9.43
C LEU A 43 12.26 -0.65 -10.91
N ILE A 44 11.39 -0.34 -11.85
CA ILE A 44 11.56 -0.79 -13.24
C ILE A 44 12.88 -0.32 -13.88
N GLY A 45 13.42 0.82 -13.43
CA GLY A 45 14.72 1.33 -13.89
C GLY A 45 15.94 0.53 -13.39
N THR A 46 15.78 -0.43 -12.48
CA THR A 46 16.86 -1.31 -12.01
C THR A 46 16.95 -2.61 -12.81
N PHE A 47 16.00 -2.87 -13.71
CA PHE A 47 15.90 -4.15 -14.41
C PHE A 47 16.70 -4.18 -15.71
N GLY A 48 17.45 -5.27 -15.93
CA GLY A 48 18.23 -5.52 -17.13
C GLY A 48 19.71 -5.12 -17.01
N PRO A 49 20.53 -5.41 -18.04
CA PRO A 49 21.97 -5.15 -18.00
C PRO A 49 22.33 -3.66 -17.93
N ASN A 50 21.38 -2.77 -18.28
CA ASN A 50 21.51 -1.32 -18.16
C ASN A 50 20.69 -0.75 -16.99
N GLY A 51 20.26 -1.62 -16.06
CA GLY A 51 19.58 -1.20 -14.85
C GLY A 51 20.48 -0.29 -14.02
N LEU A 52 19.88 0.73 -13.39
CA LEU A 52 20.59 1.67 -12.52
C LEU A 52 20.29 1.38 -11.06
N ASP A 53 21.33 1.15 -10.27
CA ASP A 53 21.25 1.07 -8.81
C ASP A 53 20.56 2.30 -8.23
N LYS A 54 19.83 2.09 -7.13
CA LYS A 54 19.17 3.14 -6.37
C LYS A 54 19.97 3.43 -5.10
N MET A 55 20.26 4.70 -4.89
CA MET A 55 20.75 5.19 -3.61
C MET A 55 19.56 5.42 -2.68
N LEU A 56 19.40 4.54 -1.70
CA LEU A 56 18.39 4.63 -0.65
C LEU A 56 18.96 5.42 0.52
N TYR A 57 18.30 6.51 0.89
CA TYR A 57 18.71 7.36 2.01
C TYR A 57 17.79 7.14 3.21
N LYS A 58 18.38 6.75 4.34
CA LYS A 58 17.64 6.58 5.60
C LYS A 58 17.50 7.91 6.32
N THR A 59 16.50 8.03 7.18
CA THR A 59 16.27 9.23 8.00
C THR A 59 17.35 9.48 9.05
N ASN A 60 18.20 8.49 9.32
CA ASN A 60 19.36 8.60 10.20
C ASN A 60 20.65 9.04 9.47
N GLY A 61 20.59 9.38 8.18
CA GLY A 61 21.72 9.87 7.39
C GLY A 61 22.57 8.79 6.72
N GLU A 62 22.28 7.51 6.94
CA GLU A 62 22.94 6.41 6.23
C GLU A 62 22.42 6.26 4.79
N ALA A 63 23.28 5.77 3.89
CA ALA A 63 22.92 5.44 2.53
C ALA A 63 23.26 3.99 2.19
N ALA A 64 22.41 3.37 1.37
CA ALA A 64 22.68 2.09 0.71
C ALA A 64 22.54 2.27 -0.80
N VAL A 65 23.50 1.76 -1.57
CA VAL A 65 23.47 1.77 -3.04
C VAL A 65 23.41 0.31 -3.49
N THR A 66 22.36 -0.05 -4.20
CA THR A 66 22.07 -1.41 -4.68
C THR A 66 21.02 -1.41 -5.77
#